data_AF-A0A933UWE6-F1
#
_entry.id   AF-A0A933UWE6-F1
#
_cell.length_a   1.000
_cell.length_b   1.000
_cell.length_c   1.000
_cell.angle_alpha   90.00
_cell.angle_beta   90.00
_cell.angle_gamma   90.00
#
_symmetry.space_group_name_H-M   'P 1'
#
loop_
_entity.id
_entity.type
_entity.pdbx_description
1 polymer ?
#
loop_
_entity_poly.entity_id
_entity_poly.type
_entity_poly.pdbx_seq_one_letter_code
_entity_poly.pdbx_strand_id
1 'polypeptide(L)' 'MCDGLLAKYRKILGKNLKVIATGGNARLVKRYTKSIRIIDEDLTLKGLHLISKTLKCNF' A
#
# COMPACT_ATOMS: atom_id res chain seq x y z
N MET A 1 -11.81 -0.08 -11.28
CA MET A 1 -11.10 1.20 -11.06
C MET A 1 -9.61 0.99 -10.76
N CYS A 2 -9.24 0.20 -9.74
CA CYS A 2 -7.85 0.02 -9.31
C CYS A 2 -6.88 -0.46 -10.41
N ASP A 3 -7.24 -1.51 -11.19
CA ASP A 3 -6.35 -2.03 -12.23
C ASP A 3 -6.05 -1.00 -13.35
N GLY A 4 -7.04 -0.18 -13.73
CA GLY A 4 -6.84 0.87 -14.73
C GLY A 4 -5.89 1.97 -14.27
N LEU A 5 -6.00 2.39 -13.01
CA LEU A 5 -5.09 3.37 -12.42
C LEU A 5 -3.66 2.81 -12.29
N LEU A 6 -3.55 1.56 -11.81
CA LEU A 6 -2.26 0.89 -11.67
C LEU A 6 -1.59 0.65 -13.03
N ALA A 7 -2.35 0.41 -14.10
CA ALA A 7 -1.82 0.34 -15.46
C ALA A 7 -1.21 1.68 -15.91
N LYS A 8 -1.85 2.81 -15.58
CA LYS A 8 -1.29 4.15 -15.85
C LYS A 8 0.00 4.38 -15.07
N TYR A 9 0.01 4.09 -13.77
CA TYR A 9 1.21 4.24 -12.94
C TYR A 9 2.36 3.32 -13.35
N ARG A 10 2.07 2.11 -13.85
CA ARG A 10 3.10 1.19 -14.35
C ARG A 10 3.85 1.74 -15.56
N LYS A 11 3.23 2.61 -16.37
CA LYS A 11 3.91 3.30 -17.48
C LYS A 11 4.91 4.35 -17.00
N ILE A 12 4.69 4.93 -15.82
CA ILE A 12 5.51 6.00 -15.24
C ILE A 12 6.61 5.41 -14.34
N LEU A 13 6.25 4.48 -13.47
CA LEU A 13 7.10 3.92 -12.40
C LEU A 13 7.76 2.59 -12.79
N GLY A 14 7.43 2.04 -13.96
CA GLY A 14 8.01 0.83 -14.50
C GLY A 14 7.31 -0.47 -14.07
N LYS A 15 7.77 -1.59 -14.67
CA LYS A 15 7.13 -2.90 -14.55
C LYS A 15 7.15 -3.47 -13.13
N ASN A 16 8.15 -3.10 -12.33
CA ASN A 16 8.36 -3.59 -10.96
C ASN A 16 7.59 -2.82 -9.89
N LEU A 17 6.57 -2.04 -10.29
CA LEU A 17 5.69 -1.33 -9.36
C LEU A 17 5.13 -2.27 -8.28
N LYS A 18 5.54 -2.03 -7.03
CA LYS A 18 5.01 -2.71 -5.85
C LYS A 18 3.67 -2.09 -5.48
N VAL A 19 2.65 -2.94 -5.35
CA VAL A 19 1.29 -2.52 -5.01
C VAL A 19 0.89 -3.15 -3.67
N ILE A 20 0.71 -2.30 -2.68
CA ILE A 20 0.29 -2.65 -1.32
C ILE A 20 -1.06 -1.96 -1.08
N ALA A 21 -2.07 -2.70 -0.64
CA ALA A 21 -3.35 -2.12 -0.23
C ALA A 21 -3.58 -2.35 1.28
N THR A 22 -4.27 -1.39 1.91
CA THR A 22 -4.64 -1.39 3.33
C THR A 22 -6.07 -0.87 3.50
N GLY A 23 -6.60 -0.91 4.72
CA GLY A 23 -7.98 -0.54 5.07
C GLY A 23 -8.96 -1.72 5.02
N GLY A 24 -10.11 -1.58 5.68
CA GLY A 24 -11.03 -2.70 5.95
C GLY A 24 -11.57 -3.41 4.70
N ASN A 25 -11.78 -2.69 3.60
CA ASN A 25 -12.27 -3.26 2.35
C ASN A 25 -11.14 -3.81 1.45
N ALA A 26 -9.87 -3.72 1.83
CA ALA A 26 -8.75 -4.09 0.95
C ALA A 26 -8.78 -5.56 0.53
N ARG A 27 -9.17 -6.48 1.43
CA ARG A 27 -9.34 -7.90 1.10
C ARG A 27 -10.48 -8.13 0.13
N LEU A 28 -11.60 -7.40 0.27
CA LEU A 28 -12.73 -7.49 -0.64
C LEU A 28 -12.34 -6.99 -2.04
N VAL A 29 -11.72 -5.80 -2.11
CA VAL A 29 -11.28 -5.19 -3.37
C VAL A 29 -10.23 -6.05 -4.09
N LYS A 30 -9.33 -6.70 -3.34
CA LYS A 30 -8.32 -7.63 -3.90
C LYS A 30 -8.94 -8.75 -4.71
N ARG A 31 -10.11 -9.28 -4.31
CA ARG A 31 -10.80 -10.36 -5.04
C ARG A 31 -11.15 -9.96 -6.49
N TYR A 32 -11.25 -8.66 -6.75
CA TYR A 32 -11.63 -8.10 -8.05
C TYR A 32 -10.51 -7.26 -8.70
N THR A 33 -9.31 -7.24 -8.12
CA THR A 33 -8.18 -6.43 -8.61
C THR A 33 -6.92 -7.26 -8.74
N LYS A 34 -6.51 -7.58 -9.97
CA LYS A 34 -5.38 -8.49 -10.23
C LYS A 34 -4.02 -7.86 -9.89
N SER A 35 -3.93 -6.53 -9.94
CA SER A 35 -2.69 -5.80 -9.69
C SER A 35 -2.32 -5.68 -8.20
N ILE A 36 -3.27 -5.87 -7.27
CA ILE A 36 -3.01 -5.81 -5.83
C ILE A 36 -2.50 -7.18 -5.35
N ARG A 37 -1.20 -7.28 -5.11
CA ARG A 37 -0.58 -8.53 -4.65
C ARG A 37 -0.45 -8.60 -3.14
N ILE A 38 -0.20 -7.47 -2.48
CA ILE A 38 0.09 -7.40 -1.04
C ILE A 38 -1.05 -6.67 -0.33
N ILE A 39 -1.53 -7.27 0.76
CA ILE A 39 -2.42 -6.61 1.73
C ILE A 39 -1.66 -6.47 3.03
N ASP A 40 -1.64 -5.26 3.57
CA ASP A 40 -1.07 -4.98 4.88
C ASP A 40 -2.08 -4.14 5.68
N GLU A 41 -2.81 -4.78 6.59
CA GLU A 41 -3.88 -4.13 7.35
C GLU A 41 -3.36 -3.08 8.34
N ASP A 42 -2.13 -3.28 8.82
CA ASP A 42 -1.50 -2.43 9.82
C ASP A 42 -0.55 -1.41 9.19
N LEU A 43 -0.59 -1.22 7.86
CA LEU A 43 0.36 -0.35 7.15
C LEU A 43 0.44 1.04 7.79
N THR A 44 -0.70 1.63 8.12
CA THR A 44 -0.78 2.93 8.80
C THR A 44 -0.23 2.87 10.23
N LEU A 45 -0.56 1.82 10.99
CA LEU A 45 -0.10 1.66 12.38
C LEU A 45 1.42 1.44 12.45
N LYS A 46 1.99 0.68 11.52
CA LYS A 46 3.44 0.52 11.35
C LYS A 46 4.10 1.86 11.05
N GLY A 47 3.50 2.67 10.18
CA GLY A 47 3.96 4.03 9.90
C GLY A 47 3.98 4.91 11.16
N LEU A 48 2.87 4.93 11.91
CA LEU A 48 2.77 5.69 13.18
C LEU A 48 3.79 5.21 14.22
N HIS A 49 4.03 3.91 14.33
CA HIS A 49 5.04 3.35 15.23
C HIS A 49 6.46 3.80 14.86
N LEU A 50 6.79 3.79 13.57
CA LEU A 50 8.09 4.28 13.09
C LEU A 50 8.26 5.77 13.41
N ILE A 51 7.24 6.59 13.14
CA ILE A 51 7.26 8.02 13.48
C ILE A 51 7.44 8.21 14.99
N SER A 52 6.69 7.48 15.82
CA SER A 52 6.81 7.55 17.28
C SER A 52 8.23 7.21 17.76
N LYS A 53 8.86 6.17 17.19
CA LYS A 53 10.25 5.81 17.50
C LYS A 53 11.22 6.91 17.13
N THR A 54 11.09 7.49 15.94
CA THR A 54 11.93 8.60 15.49
C THR A 54 11.82 9.80 16.43
N LEU A 55 10.61 10.14 16.87
CA LEU A 55 10.39 11.25 17.80
C LEU A 55 11.00 10.98 19.19
N LYS A 56 10.97 9.74 19.68
CA LYS A 56 11.56 9.38 20.98
C LYS A 56 13.09 9.38 20.99
N CYS A 57 13.75 9.19 19.85
CA CYS A 57 15.21 9.19 19.76
C CYS A 57 15.82 10.59 19.56
N ASN A 58 14.99 11.62 19.36
CA ASN A 58 15.42 13.02 19.17
C ASN A 58 15.35 13.86 20.46
N PHE A 59 15.09 13.24 21.62
CA PHE A 59 15.09 13.86 22.94
C PHE A 59 15.97 13.09 23.91
#